data_AF-W7KAB0-F1
#
_entry.id   AF-W7KAB0-F1
#
_cell.length_a   1.000
_cell.length_b   1.000
_cell.length_c   1.000
_cell.angle_alpha   90.00
_cell.angle_beta   90.00
_cell.angle_gamma   90.00
#
_symmetry.space_group_name_H-M   'P 1'
#
loop_
_entity.id
_entity.type
_entity.pdbx_description
1 polymer ?
#
loop_
_entity_poly.entity_id
_entity_poly.type
_entity_poly.pdbx_seq_one_letter_code
_entity_poly.pdbx_strand_id
1 'polypeptide(L)'
;MEKNCLKCGGIIGTAVPELALLGGVSTHMLTTAATYAAIEAGMREVVSHIKEFLTNFNEYLVDLTPIVNESNYNCGTALFEAANKAVSTSCLTTKPGIISPLCSAIKTTGKNTFNHYAQYGSAAYNEKLNAEMVGVTSFNNAMMASIIAIVVIVLVMVIIYLILRYRRKKKMKKKVQYLKLLNQ
;
A
#
# COMPACT_ATOMS: atom_id res chain seq x y z
N MET A 1 21.70 -0.42 14.64
CA MET A 1 21.08 0.04 13.37
C MET A 1 19.54 0.08 13.43
N GLU A 2 18.87 -0.33 14.51
CA GLU A 2 17.39 -0.45 14.53
C GLU A 2 16.60 0.86 14.75
N LYS A 3 17.16 1.87 15.42
CA LYS A 3 16.39 3.08 15.76
C LYS A 3 16.03 3.95 14.55
N ASN A 4 16.84 3.92 13.49
CA ASN A 4 16.56 4.64 12.25
C ASN A 4 15.58 3.87 11.36
N CYS A 5 15.61 2.53 11.36
CA CYS A 5 14.66 1.71 10.61
C CYS A 5 13.21 1.93 11.08
N LEU A 6 12.97 2.11 12.39
CA LEU A 6 11.63 2.43 12.92
C LEU A 6 11.08 3.79 12.43
N LYS A 7 11.95 4.79 12.26
CA LYS A 7 11.54 6.10 11.71
C LYS A 7 11.24 6.04 10.22
N CYS A 8 11.94 5.20 9.47
CA CYS A 8 11.73 5.03 8.03
C CYS A 8 10.58 4.07 7.69
N GLY A 9 10.33 3.06 8.51
CA GLY A 9 9.22 2.10 8.35
C GLY A 9 7.83 2.68 8.62
N GLY A 10 7.74 3.86 9.25
CA GLY A 10 6.46 4.54 9.52
C GLY A 10 5.67 4.89 8.27
N ILE A 11 6.33 5.13 7.13
CA ILE A 11 5.69 5.46 5.85
C ILE A 11 4.90 4.25 5.31
N ILE A 12 5.42 3.04 5.50
CA ILE A 12 4.74 1.80 5.09
C ILE A 12 3.55 1.54 6.02
N GLY A 13 3.67 1.84 7.32
CA GLY A 13 2.60 1.68 8.30
C GLY A 13 1.38 2.60 8.07
N THR A 14 1.56 3.76 7.44
CA THR A 14 0.46 4.69 7.12
C THR A 14 -0.10 4.53 5.71
N ALA A 15 0.64 3.88 4.80
CA ALA A 15 0.26 3.71 3.41
C ALA A 15 -0.35 2.34 3.11
N VAL A 16 -0.23 1.35 4.01
CA VAL A 16 -1.07 0.14 3.93
C VAL A 16 -2.50 0.60 4.21
N PRO A 17 -3.39 0.62 3.20
CA PRO A 17 -4.76 1.01 3.43
C PRO A 17 -5.34 0.06 4.48
N GLU A 18 -6.06 0.58 5.47
CA GLU A 18 -6.77 -0.18 6.53
C GLU A 18 -7.77 -1.23 6.01
N LEU A 19 -7.78 -1.52 4.70
CA LEU A 19 -8.57 -2.54 4.03
C LEU A 19 -8.10 -3.99 4.25
N ALA A 20 -7.01 -4.24 4.99
CA ALA A 20 -6.71 -5.59 5.48
C ALA A 20 -7.86 -6.17 6.33
N LEU A 21 -8.76 -5.31 6.81
CA LEU A 21 -9.95 -5.68 7.59
C LEU A 21 -11.21 -6.00 6.76
N LEU A 22 -11.24 -5.77 5.44
CA LEU A 22 -12.52 -5.75 4.69
C LEU A 22 -12.68 -6.74 3.53
N GLY A 23 -11.73 -7.62 3.22
CA GLY A 23 -11.93 -8.52 2.08
C GLY A 23 -11.29 -9.89 2.22
N GLY A 24 -12.03 -10.91 1.78
CA GLY A 24 -11.58 -12.29 1.77
C GLY A 24 -10.31 -12.52 0.93
N VAL A 25 -9.89 -13.78 0.86
CA VAL A 25 -8.64 -14.26 0.26
C VAL A 25 -8.25 -13.61 -1.09
N SER A 26 -9.24 -13.22 -1.91
CA SER A 26 -9.01 -12.58 -3.22
C SER A 26 -8.49 -11.14 -3.16
N THR A 27 -8.93 -10.31 -2.22
CA THR A 27 -8.45 -8.92 -2.11
C THR A 27 -7.06 -8.84 -1.51
N HIS A 28 -6.71 -9.79 -0.64
CA HIS A 28 -5.37 -9.90 -0.05
C HIS A 28 -4.28 -10.13 -1.11
N MET A 29 -4.54 -10.97 -2.11
CA MET A 29 -3.58 -11.20 -3.20
C MET A 29 -3.39 -9.97 -4.09
N LEU A 30 -4.47 -9.24 -4.39
CA LEU A 30 -4.38 -8.01 -5.19
C LEU A 30 -3.58 -6.93 -4.45
N THR A 31 -3.80 -6.78 -3.14
CA THR A 31 -3.03 -5.84 -2.32
C THR A 31 -1.56 -6.20 -2.26
N THR A 32 -1.21 -7.50 -2.18
CA THR A 32 0.19 -7.93 -2.22
C THR A 32 0.85 -7.58 -3.56
N ALA A 33 0.19 -7.87 -4.69
CA ALA A 33 0.72 -7.51 -6.01
C ALA A 33 0.93 -5.99 -6.14
N ALA A 34 -0.03 -5.19 -5.67
CA ALA A 34 0.06 -3.74 -5.68
C ALA A 34 1.21 -3.20 -4.84
N THR A 35 1.44 -3.79 -3.66
CA THR A 35 2.58 -3.41 -2.82
C THR A 35 3.92 -3.73 -3.46
N TYR A 36 4.06 -4.88 -4.14
CA TYR A 36 5.30 -5.24 -4.83
C TYR A 36 5.60 -4.29 -5.98
N ALA A 37 4.60 -3.99 -6.83
CA ALA A 37 4.76 -3.04 -7.93
C ALA A 37 5.11 -1.63 -7.44
N ALA A 38 4.53 -1.20 -6.32
CA ALA A 38 4.85 0.07 -5.69
C ALA A 38 6.27 0.12 -5.13
N ILE A 39 6.74 -0.96 -4.47
CA ILE A 39 8.12 -1.06 -3.98
C ILE A 39 9.11 -1.00 -5.16
N GLU A 40 8.83 -1.71 -6.25
CA GLU A 40 9.65 -1.68 -7.47
C GLU A 40 9.74 -0.27 -8.06
N ALA A 41 8.62 0.45 -8.12
CA ALA A 41 8.59 1.83 -8.58
C ALA A 41 9.43 2.75 -7.68
N GLY A 42 9.29 2.63 -6.36
CA GLY A 42 10.07 3.41 -5.40
C GLY A 42 11.58 3.14 -5.51
N MET A 43 11.99 1.87 -5.65
CA MET A 43 13.40 1.50 -5.85
C MET A 43 13.94 2.05 -7.17
N ARG A 44 13.17 1.96 -8.26
CA ARG A 44 13.57 2.43 -9.59
C ARG A 44 13.84 3.93 -9.59
N GLU A 45 12.99 4.71 -8.91
CA GLU A 45 13.14 6.15 -8.81
C GLU A 45 14.43 6.54 -8.06
N VAL A 46 14.69 5.89 -6.92
CA VAL A 46 15.92 6.10 -6.15
C VAL A 46 17.15 5.74 -6.98
N VAL A 47 17.12 4.61 -7.68
CA VAL A 47 18.20 4.15 -8.56
C VAL A 47 18.46 5.15 -9.69
N SER A 48 17.41 5.76 -10.27
CA SER A 48 17.53 6.78 -11.32
C SER A 48 18.32 7.98 -10.83
N HIS A 49 17.95 8.54 -9.67
CA HIS A 49 18.66 9.69 -9.10
C HIS A 49 20.08 9.37 -8.65
N ILE A 50 20.34 8.14 -8.17
CA ILE A 50 21.70 7.69 -7.87
C ILE A 50 22.55 7.64 -9.15
N LYS A 51 22.01 7.13 -10.26
CA LYS A 51 22.70 7.11 -11.54
C LYS A 51 23.01 8.52 -12.03
N GLU A 52 22.02 9.42 -11.99
CA GLU A 52 22.20 10.83 -12.33
C GLU A 52 23.32 11.48 -11.49
N PHE A 53 23.31 11.25 -10.18
CA PHE A 53 24.38 11.72 -9.29
C PHE A 53 25.75 11.20 -9.72
N LEU A 54 25.85 9.92 -10.08
CA LEU A 54 27.11 9.30 -10.49
C LEU A 54 27.63 9.78 -11.84
N THR A 55 26.77 10.20 -12.77
CA THR A 55 27.23 10.76 -14.05
C THR A 55 28.12 11.99 -13.89
N ASN A 56 27.95 12.76 -12.81
CA ASN A 56 28.81 13.90 -12.48
C ASN A 56 30.23 13.49 -12.05
N PHE A 57 30.45 12.20 -11.78
CA PHE A 57 31.71 11.63 -11.31
C PHE A 57 32.22 10.54 -12.26
N ASN A 58 31.91 10.65 -13.56
CA ASN A 58 32.09 9.68 -14.65
C ASN A 58 33.49 8.99 -14.75
N GLU A 59 34.48 9.45 -14.00
CA GLU A 59 35.82 8.86 -13.86
C GLU A 59 35.88 7.72 -12.81
N TYR A 60 34.87 7.59 -11.94
CA TYR A 60 34.78 6.57 -10.88
C TYR A 60 33.82 5.42 -11.25
N LEU A 61 34.37 4.23 -11.45
CA LEU A 61 33.67 2.96 -11.79
C LEU A 61 32.82 2.37 -10.63
N VAL A 62 32.25 3.19 -9.74
CA VAL A 62 31.48 2.68 -8.59
C VAL A 62 30.01 2.62 -8.93
N ASP A 63 29.48 1.41 -9.09
CA ASP A 63 28.04 1.18 -9.19
C ASP A 63 27.40 1.18 -7.79
N LEU A 64 26.63 2.22 -7.49
CA LEU A 64 25.86 2.33 -6.26
C LEU A 64 24.43 1.80 -6.40
N THR A 65 24.02 1.31 -7.57
CA THR A 65 22.68 0.73 -7.74
C THR A 65 22.38 -0.46 -6.80
N PRO A 66 23.34 -1.35 -6.44
CA PRO A 66 23.07 -2.49 -5.56
C PRO A 66 22.79 -2.11 -4.10
N ILE A 67 22.99 -0.84 -3.72
CA ILE A 67 22.73 -0.41 -2.34
C ILE A 67 21.24 -0.29 -2.04
N VAL A 68 20.40 -0.14 -3.07
CA VAL A 68 18.96 0.06 -2.94
C VAL A 68 18.27 -1.29 -2.82
N ASN A 69 17.42 -1.44 -1.81
CA ASN A 69 16.61 -2.62 -1.59
C ASN A 69 15.23 -2.24 -1.04
N GLU A 70 14.36 -3.24 -0.93
CA GLU A 70 12.97 -3.09 -0.49
C GLU A 70 12.83 -2.45 0.90
N SER A 71 13.86 -2.53 1.74
CA SER A 71 13.84 -2.04 3.13
C SER A 71 14.41 -0.64 3.31
N ASN A 72 15.13 -0.10 2.32
CA ASN A 72 15.86 1.17 2.48
C ASN A 72 15.56 2.24 1.43
N TYR A 73 14.81 1.93 0.36
CA TYR A 73 14.48 2.89 -0.70
C TYR A 73 13.76 4.15 -0.18
N ASN A 74 13.05 4.03 0.94
CA ASN A 74 12.33 5.13 1.59
C ASN A 74 13.13 5.78 2.75
N CYS A 75 14.40 5.42 2.93
CA CYS A 75 15.20 5.80 4.08
C CYS A 75 16.54 6.41 3.68
N GLY A 76 16.59 7.74 3.61
CA GLY A 76 17.80 8.42 3.15
C GLY A 76 19.02 8.20 4.03
N THR A 77 18.84 8.04 5.34
CA THR A 77 19.95 7.70 6.24
C THR A 77 20.53 6.31 5.98
N ALA A 78 19.69 5.32 5.68
CA ALA A 78 20.14 3.97 5.37
C ALA A 78 20.80 3.90 3.99
N LEU A 79 20.25 4.60 2.99
CA LEU A 79 20.87 4.76 1.67
C LEU A 79 22.24 5.43 1.77
N PHE A 80 22.35 6.50 2.57
CA PHE A 80 23.61 7.19 2.82
C PHE A 80 24.66 6.31 3.49
N GLU A 81 24.27 5.53 4.50
CA GLU A 81 25.16 4.60 5.19
C GLU A 81 25.63 3.48 4.25
N ALA A 82 24.72 2.91 3.46
CA ALA A 82 25.05 1.90 2.47
C ALA A 82 25.97 2.46 1.38
N ALA A 83 25.72 3.69 0.91
CA ALA A 83 26.57 4.38 -0.05
C ALA A 83 27.98 4.60 0.52
N ASN A 84 28.09 5.14 1.73
CA ASN A 84 29.38 5.34 2.41
C ASN A 84 30.16 4.03 2.56
N LYS A 85 29.48 2.95 2.91
CA LYS A 85 30.10 1.62 3.01
C LYS A 85 30.60 1.14 1.65
N ALA A 86 29.80 1.28 0.59
CA ALA A 86 30.15 0.87 -0.76
C ALA A 86 31.36 1.63 -1.33
N VAL A 87 31.49 2.93 -1.04
CA VAL A 87 32.64 3.73 -1.48
C VAL A 87 33.84 3.66 -0.54
N SER A 88 33.70 3.14 0.68
CA SER A 88 34.75 3.20 1.70
C SER A 88 36.11 2.63 1.25
N THR A 89 36.12 1.55 0.46
CA THR A 89 37.36 0.94 -0.07
C THR A 89 37.94 1.75 -1.23
N SER A 90 37.11 2.30 -2.12
CA SER A 90 37.57 3.12 -3.24
C SER A 90 38.08 4.49 -2.77
N CYS A 91 37.48 5.07 -1.71
CA CYS A 91 37.95 6.32 -1.09
C CYS A 91 39.35 6.26 -0.47
N LEU A 92 39.88 5.06 -0.18
CA LEU A 92 41.20 4.86 0.41
C LEU A 92 42.32 4.74 -0.63
N THR A 93 41.96 4.54 -1.90
CA THR A 93 42.93 4.21 -2.97
C THR A 93 43.45 5.42 -3.75
N THR A 94 42.80 6.59 -3.66
CA THR A 94 43.45 7.86 -4.03
C THR A 94 44.47 8.19 -2.94
N LYS A 95 45.75 8.23 -3.34
CA LYS A 95 46.96 8.51 -2.51
C LYS A 95 46.69 9.22 -1.17
N PRO A 96 47.39 8.84 -0.08
CA PRO A 96 47.17 9.42 1.25
C PRO A 96 47.16 10.95 1.20
N GLY A 97 45.98 11.53 1.40
CA GLY A 97 45.75 12.98 1.36
C GLY A 97 44.80 13.50 0.26
N ILE A 98 44.45 12.71 -0.76
CA ILE A 98 43.51 13.12 -1.83
C ILE A 98 42.23 12.29 -1.72
N ILE A 99 41.14 12.92 -1.26
CA ILE A 99 39.81 12.29 -1.23
C ILE A 99 39.23 12.39 -2.64
N SER A 100 38.67 11.29 -3.18
CA SER A 100 38.02 11.36 -4.49
C SER A 100 36.86 12.37 -4.47
N PRO A 101 36.58 13.07 -5.59
CA PRO A 101 35.47 14.02 -5.65
C PRO A 101 34.13 13.41 -5.24
N LEU A 102 33.91 12.14 -5.60
CA LEU A 102 32.75 11.34 -5.20
C LEU A 102 32.69 11.13 -3.67
N CYS A 103 33.80 10.74 -3.06
CA CYS A 103 33.89 10.51 -1.62
C CYS A 103 33.73 11.81 -0.82
N SER A 104 34.24 12.92 -1.35
CA SER A 104 34.03 14.25 -0.77
C SER A 104 32.55 14.61 -0.82
N ALA A 105 31.92 14.51 -1.99
CA ALA A 105 30.50 14.81 -2.18
C ALA A 105 29.58 13.96 -1.30
N ILE A 106 29.84 12.65 -1.20
CA ILE A 106 29.09 11.78 -0.30
C ILE A 106 29.25 12.25 1.14
N LYS A 107 30.48 12.50 1.63
CA LYS A 107 30.69 12.95 3.01
C LYS A 107 30.05 14.32 3.31
N THR A 108 30.08 15.27 2.38
CA THR A 108 29.63 16.64 2.61
C THR A 108 28.13 16.82 2.41
N THR A 109 27.58 16.31 1.31
CA THR A 109 26.18 16.56 0.91
C THR A 109 25.34 15.30 0.86
N GLY A 110 25.97 14.12 0.84
CA GLY A 110 25.29 12.83 0.67
C GLY A 110 24.11 12.64 1.61
N LYS A 111 24.22 12.99 2.90
CA LYS A 111 23.11 12.80 3.84
C LYS A 111 21.81 13.51 3.42
N ASN A 112 21.90 14.75 2.94
CA ASN A 112 20.73 15.49 2.48
C ASN A 112 20.26 14.97 1.11
N THR A 113 21.19 14.71 0.21
CA THR A 113 20.93 14.18 -1.13
C THR A 113 20.19 12.83 -1.08
N PHE A 114 20.67 11.87 -0.28
CA PHE A 114 20.01 10.58 -0.10
C PHE A 114 18.66 10.70 0.63
N ASN A 115 18.47 11.70 1.50
CA ASN A 115 17.14 12.00 2.05
C ASN A 115 16.15 12.45 0.97
N HIS A 116 16.58 13.28 0.02
CA HIS A 116 15.72 13.64 -1.12
C HIS A 116 15.42 12.43 -2.00
N TYR A 117 16.41 11.57 -2.27
CA TYR A 117 16.18 10.34 -3.05
C TYR A 117 15.16 9.44 -2.38
N ALA A 118 15.24 9.28 -1.06
CA ALA A 118 14.25 8.54 -0.30
C ALA A 118 12.84 9.17 -0.35
N GLN A 119 12.74 10.50 -0.41
CA GLN A 119 11.46 11.19 -0.61
C GLN A 119 10.88 10.90 -2.00
N TYR A 120 11.71 10.96 -3.05
CA TYR A 120 11.29 10.62 -4.41
C TYR A 120 10.86 9.15 -4.51
N GLY A 121 11.62 8.22 -3.92
CA GLY A 121 11.24 6.81 -3.83
C GLY A 121 9.91 6.59 -3.09
N SER A 122 9.69 7.32 -1.99
CA SER A 122 8.43 7.25 -1.25
C SER A 122 7.26 7.85 -2.03
N ALA A 123 7.48 8.93 -2.80
CA ALA A 123 6.47 9.53 -3.64
C ALA A 123 6.06 8.59 -4.79
N ALA A 124 7.03 8.02 -5.49
CA ALA A 124 6.80 7.04 -6.56
C ALA A 124 6.08 5.78 -6.05
N TYR A 125 6.44 5.31 -4.85
CA TYR A 125 5.71 4.22 -4.18
C TYR A 125 4.24 4.57 -3.96
N ASN A 126 3.94 5.73 -3.37
CA ASN A 126 2.57 6.13 -3.05
C ASN A 126 1.74 6.36 -4.31
N GLU A 127 2.31 6.99 -5.34
CA GLU A 127 1.63 7.19 -6.62
C GLU A 127 1.26 5.86 -7.28
N LYS A 128 2.22 4.93 -7.34
CA LYS A 128 2.02 3.62 -7.94
C LYS A 128 1.02 2.78 -7.14
N LEU A 129 1.12 2.78 -5.81
CA LEU A 129 0.20 2.09 -4.93
C LEU A 129 -1.23 2.60 -5.12
N ASN A 130 -1.42 3.93 -5.09
CA ASN A 130 -2.73 4.53 -5.26
C ASN A 130 -3.34 4.18 -6.63
N ALA A 131 -2.56 4.22 -7.71
CA ALA A 131 -3.03 3.86 -9.04
C ALA A 131 -3.55 2.41 -9.11
N GLU A 132 -2.87 1.46 -8.44
CA GLU A 132 -3.27 0.05 -8.44
C GLU A 132 -4.45 -0.24 -7.48
N MET A 133 -4.54 0.50 -6.38
CA MET A 133 -5.62 0.37 -5.39
C MET A 133 -6.97 0.90 -5.90
N VAL A 134 -6.99 1.81 -6.90
CA VAL A 134 -8.24 2.26 -7.54
C VAL A 134 -9.02 1.09 -8.15
N GLY A 135 -8.33 0.08 -8.72
CA GLY A 135 -8.98 -1.12 -9.24
C GLY A 135 -9.62 -1.97 -8.14
N VAL A 136 -8.97 -2.06 -6.98
CA VAL A 136 -9.45 -2.84 -5.81
C VAL A 136 -10.71 -2.23 -5.21
N THR A 137 -10.73 -0.90 -5.05
CA THR A 137 -11.89 -0.20 -4.46
C THR A 137 -13.15 -0.32 -5.31
N SER A 138 -13.00 -0.27 -6.64
CA SER A 138 -14.11 -0.49 -7.57
C SER A 138 -14.74 -1.88 -7.42
N PHE A 139 -13.94 -2.93 -7.24
CA PHE A 139 -14.42 -4.29 -7.06
C PHE A 139 -15.19 -4.46 -5.74
N ASN A 140 -14.67 -3.87 -4.65
CA ASN A 140 -15.32 -3.91 -3.34
C ASN A 140 -16.68 -3.18 -3.36
N ASN A 141 -16.77 -2.04 -4.03
CA ASN A 141 -18.04 -1.34 -4.20
C ASN A 141 -19.07 -2.17 -4.96
N ALA A 142 -18.65 -2.87 -6.02
CA ALA A 142 -19.53 -3.76 -6.78
C ALA A 142 -20.03 -4.94 -5.92
N MET A 143 -19.15 -5.55 -5.12
CA MET A 143 -19.55 -6.60 -4.16
C MET A 143 -20.55 -6.09 -3.13
N MET A 144 -20.30 -4.92 -2.53
CA MET A 144 -21.20 -4.32 -1.55
C MET A 144 -22.56 -4.00 -2.15
N ALA A 145 -22.61 -3.44 -3.36
CA ALA A 145 -23.85 -3.16 -4.07
C ALA A 145 -24.67 -4.44 -4.31
N SER A 146 -24.01 -5.54 -4.69
CA SER A 146 -24.67 -6.85 -4.87
C SER A 146 -25.27 -7.39 -3.57
N ILE A 147 -24.56 -7.26 -2.44
CA ILE A 147 -25.06 -7.71 -1.13
C ILE A 147 -26.29 -6.89 -0.72
N ILE A 148 -26.23 -5.56 -0.86
CA ILE A 148 -27.36 -4.66 -0.55
C ILE A 148 -28.58 -5.04 -1.40
N ALA A 149 -28.40 -5.32 -2.68
CA ALA A 149 -29.50 -5.73 -3.56
C ALA A 149 -30.20 -7.02 -3.08
N ILE A 150 -29.43 -8.04 -2.67
CA ILE A 150 -29.98 -9.29 -2.12
C ILE A 150 -30.77 -9.02 -0.83
N VAL A 151 -30.22 -8.22 0.08
CA VAL A 151 -30.88 -7.87 1.35
C VAL A 151 -32.22 -7.16 1.11
N VAL A 152 -32.29 -6.25 0.14
CA VAL A 152 -33.54 -5.55 -0.23
C VAL A 152 -34.58 -6.53 -0.75
N ILE A 153 -34.21 -7.49 -1.62
CA ILE A 153 -35.13 -8.52 -2.14
C ILE A 153 -35.68 -9.37 -0.99
N VAL A 154 -34.82 -9.80 -0.06
CA VAL A 154 -35.22 -10.58 1.11
C VAL A 154 -36.17 -9.78 2.01
N LEU A 155 -35.90 -8.49 2.26
CA LEU A 155 -36.79 -7.60 3.02
C LEU A 155 -38.18 -7.50 2.37
N VAL A 156 -38.26 -7.31 1.06
CA VAL A 156 -39.54 -7.27 0.33
C VAL A 156 -40.31 -8.58 0.49
N MET A 157 -39.64 -9.73 0.34
CA MET A 157 -40.25 -11.05 0.56
C MET A 157 -40.79 -11.21 1.98
N VAL A 158 -40.05 -10.73 2.98
CA VAL A 158 -40.49 -10.76 4.39
C VAL A 158 -41.71 -9.87 4.61
N ILE A 159 -41.75 -8.65 4.05
CA ILE A 159 -42.90 -7.73 4.17
C ILE A 159 -44.15 -8.36 3.54
N ILE A 160 -44.04 -8.85 2.30
CA ILE A 160 -45.15 -9.51 1.59
C ILE A 160 -45.61 -10.73 2.37
N TYR A 161 -44.68 -11.55 2.87
CA TYR A 161 -44.98 -12.71 3.70
C TYR A 161 -45.75 -12.34 4.97
N LEU A 162 -45.33 -11.29 5.69
CA LEU A 162 -46.00 -10.83 6.90
C LEU A 162 -47.43 -10.34 6.59
N ILE A 163 -47.64 -9.59 5.51
CA ILE A 163 -48.97 -9.15 5.07
C ILE A 163 -49.86 -10.36 4.77
N LEU A 164 -49.38 -11.33 3.99
CA LEU A 164 -50.12 -12.54 3.64
C LEU A 164 -50.43 -13.40 4.87
N ARG A 165 -49.49 -13.53 5.81
CA ARG A 165 -49.68 -14.25 7.08
C ARG A 165 -50.73 -13.57 7.95
N TYR A 166 -50.67 -12.24 8.05
CA TYR A 166 -51.64 -11.47 8.81
C TYR A 166 -53.06 -11.61 8.24
N ARG A 167 -53.21 -11.52 6.90
CA ARG A 167 -54.50 -11.72 6.21
C ARG A 167 -55.06 -13.13 6.45
N ARG A 168 -54.24 -14.18 6.38
CA ARG A 168 -54.67 -15.57 6.64
C ARG A 168 -55.18 -15.75 8.07
N LYS A 169 -54.47 -15.24 9.08
CA LYS A 169 -54.93 -15.29 10.48
C LYS A 169 -56.25 -14.55 10.70
N LYS A 170 -56.44 -13.38 10.10
CA LYS A 170 -57.70 -12.62 10.19
C LYS A 170 -58.88 -13.37 9.59
N LYS A 171 -58.70 -14.03 8.43
CA LYS A 171 -59.74 -14.87 7.81
C LYS A 171 -60.16 -16.03 8.72
N MET A 172 -59.21 -16.72 9.36
CA MET A 172 -59.52 -17.85 10.26
C MET A 172 -60.29 -17.39 11.51
N LYS A 173 -59.92 -16.26 12.13
CA LYS A 173 -60.66 -15.71 13.28
C LYS A 173 -62.12 -15.40 12.93
N LYS A 174 -62.37 -14.80 11.76
CA LYS A 174 -63.74 -14.55 11.28
C LYS A 174 -64.52 -15.84 11.09
N LYS A 175 -63.94 -16.87 10.45
CA LYS A 175 -64.59 -18.17 10.24
C LYS A 175 -65.03 -18.84 11.56
N VAL A 176 -64.20 -18.79 12.60
CA VAL A 176 -64.54 -19.35 13.91
C VAL A 176 -65.72 -18.62 14.56
N GLN A 177 -65.82 -17.30 14.39
CA GLN A 177 -66.98 -16.54 14.90
C GLN A 177 -68.28 -16.93 14.16
N TYR A 178 -68.26 -17.06 12.83
CA TYR A 178 -69.43 -17.49 12.07
C TYR A 178 -69.89 -18.91 12.44
N LEU A 179 -68.96 -19.86 12.62
CA LEU A 179 -69.30 -21.22 13.05
C LEU A 179 -69.98 -21.25 14.43
N LYS A 180 -69.58 -20.37 15.35
CA LYS A 180 -70.21 -20.28 16.68
C LYS A 180 -71.66 -19.77 16.61
N LEU A 181 -71.93 -18.79 15.74
CA LEU A 181 -73.28 -18.22 15.58
C LEU A 181 -74.27 -19.19 14.92
N LEU A 182 -73.79 -20.15 14.13
CA LEU A 182 -74.61 -21.10 13.38
C LEU A 182 -74.98 -22.36 14.18
N ASN A 183 -74.32 -22.60 15.30
CA ASN A 183 -74.48 -23.80 16.12
C ASN A 183 -75.35 -23.56 17.36
N GLN A 184 -76.12 -22.46 17.34
CA GLN A 184 -77.03 -21.99 18.37
C GLN A 184 -78.42 -21.88 17.76
#